data_AF-A0A835PLV0-F1
#
_entry.id   AF-A0A835PLV0-F1
#
_cell.length_a   1.000
_cell.length_b   1.000
_cell.length_c   1.000
_cell.angle_alpha   90.00
_cell.angle_beta   90.00
_cell.angle_gamma   90.00
#
_symmetry.space_group_name_H-M   'P 1'
#
loop_
_entity.id
_entity.type
_entity.pdbx_description
1 polymer ?
#
loop_
_entity_poly.entity_id
_entity_poly.type
_entity_poly.pdbx_seq_one_letter_code
_entity_poly.pdbx_strand_id
1 'polypeptide(L)' 'MKTPFNDDNAVSNSLVDSYAKCGNILYTRKVFDLMKEHDVISWNSLISGYAVHGLGIDALSLFRKMIDEGPKPME' A
#
# COMPACT_ATOMS: atom_id res chain seq x y z
N MET A 1 -11.38 -4.34 22.31
CA MET A 1 -10.10 -4.93 22.74
C MET A 1 -9.16 -4.85 21.54
N LYS A 2 -8.32 -3.81 21.46
CA LYS A 2 -7.32 -3.67 20.38
C LYS A 2 -6.21 -4.68 20.67
N THR A 3 -5.96 -5.60 19.75
CA THR A 3 -4.95 -6.66 19.93
C THR A 3 -3.53 -6.06 19.87
N PRO A 4 -2.55 -6.59 20.63
CA PRO A 4 -1.26 -5.92 20.86
C PRO A 4 -0.26 -6.05 19.70
N PHE A 5 -0.68 -6.52 18.53
CA PHE A 5 0.22 -6.77 17.41
C PHE A 5 -0.40 -6.23 16.12
N ASN A 6 0.07 -5.03 15.75
CA ASN A 6 -0.04 -4.47 14.40
C ASN A 6 1.03 -5.08 13.45
N ASP A 7 1.63 -6.21 13.83
CA ASP A 7 2.73 -6.87 13.10
C ASP A 7 2.30 -7.29 11.69
N ASP A 8 1.06 -7.72 11.50
CA ASP A 8 0.57 -8.13 10.18
C ASP A 8 0.57 -6.96 9.19
N ASN A 9 0.23 -5.74 9.63
CA ASN A 9 0.29 -4.55 8.79
C ASN A 9 1.73 -4.09 8.57
N ALA A 10 2.59 -4.14 9.59
CA ALA A 10 4.01 -3.80 9.45
C ALA A 10 4.75 -4.75 8.48
N VAL A 11 4.47 -6.05 8.57
CA VAL A 11 4.99 -7.08 7.66
C VAL A 11 4.44 -6.88 6.25
N SER A 12 3.13 -6.64 6.12
CA SER A 12 2.50 -6.38 4.81
C SER A 12 3.07 -5.11 4.17
N ASN A 13 3.23 -4.03 4.92
CA ASN A 13 3.87 -2.79 4.46
C ASN A 13 5.29 -3.05 3.98
N SER A 14 6.07 -3.84 4.73
CA SER A 14 7.44 -4.20 4.34
C SER A 14 7.48 -5.02 3.05
N LEU A 15 6.52 -5.93 2.86
CA LEU A 15 6.38 -6.72 1.62
C LEU A 15 5.93 -5.85 0.44
N VAL A 16 4.95 -4.96 0.62
CA VAL A 16 4.50 -4.00 -0.40
C VAL A 16 5.68 -3.14 -0.86
N ASP A 17 6.41 -2.53 0.08
CA ASP A 17 7.59 -1.70 -0.22
C ASP A 17 8.69 -2.49 -0.95
N SER A 18 9.00 -3.71 -0.47
CA SER A 18 10.02 -4.57 -1.10
C SER A 18 9.66 -4.94 -2.53
N TYR A 19 8.43 -5.40 -2.78
CA TYR A 19 7.98 -5.74 -4.14
C TYR A 19 7.89 -4.51 -5.04
N ALA A 20 7.46 -3.36 -4.50
CA ALA A 20 7.38 -2.10 -5.23
C ALA A 20 8.77 -1.65 -5.70
N LYS A 21 9.79 -1.70 -4.84
CA LYS A 21 11.18 -1.37 -5.20
C LYS A 21 11.74 -2.27 -6.30
N CYS A 22 11.37 -3.55 -6.32
CA CYS A 22 11.77 -4.48 -7.37
C CYS A 22 10.96 -4.38 -8.68
N GLY A 23 9.96 -3.50 -8.75
CA GLY A 23 9.07 -3.39 -9.92
C GLY A 23 8.10 -4.55 -10.07
N ASN A 24 7.94 -5.35 -9.02
CA ASN A 24 7.01 -6.47 -9.04
C ASN A 24 5.60 -6.03 -8.65
N ILE A 25 5.04 -5.18 -9.49
CA ILE A 25 3.76 -4.49 -9.29
C ILE A 25 2.61 -5.47 -9.02
N LEU A 26 2.63 -6.64 -9.66
CA LEU A 26 1.62 -7.68 -9.47
C LEU A 26 1.61 -8.21 -8.03
N TYR A 27 2.78 -8.49 -7.44
CA TYR A 27 2.85 -8.94 -6.05
C TYR A 27 2.62 -7.78 -5.07
N THR A 28 3.11 -6.58 -5.36
CA THR A 28 2.77 -5.37 -4.58
C THR A 28 1.27 -5.21 -4.45
N ARG A 29 0.53 -5.30 -5.57
CA ARG A 29 -0.94 -5.18 -5.59
C ARG A 29 -1.63 -6.33 -4.85
N LYS A 30 -1.17 -7.57 -5.05
CA LYS A 30 -1.73 -8.73 -4.35
C LYS A 30 -1.60 -8.62 -2.84
N VAL A 31 -0.42 -8.26 -2.33
CA VAL A 31 -0.21 -8.08 -0.88
C VAL A 31 -1.10 -6.97 -0.37
N PHE A 32 -1.12 -5.82 -1.05
CA PHE A 32 -2.00 -4.71 -0.70
C PHE A 32 -3.47 -5.15 -0.61
N ASP A 33 -4.00 -5.87 -1.60
CA ASP A 33 -5.40 -6.34 -1.60
C ASP A 33 -5.74 -7.36 -0.51
N LEU A 34 -4.74 -8.09 -0.01
CA LEU A 34 -4.91 -9.05 1.09
C LEU A 34 -4.89 -8.38 2.48
N MET A 35 -4.45 -7.11 2.58
CA MET A 35 -4.48 -6.38 3.84
C MET A 35 -5.93 -6.10 4.26
N LYS A 36 -6.23 -6.34 5.54
CA LYS A 36 -7.56 -6.02 6.11
C LYS A 36 -7.80 -4.52 6.18
N GLU A 37 -6.76 -3.74 6.44
CA GLU A 37 -6.80 -2.29 6.52
C GLU A 37 -5.57 -1.69 5.87
N HIS A 38 -5.78 -0.68 5.04
CA HIS A 38 -4.72 0.09 4.39
C HIS A 38 -4.47 1.36 5.16
N ASP A 39 -3.26 1.49 5.70
CA ASP A 39 -2.79 2.75 6.28
C ASP A 39 -2.10 3.64 5.23
N VAL A 40 -1.71 4.84 5.61
CA VAL A 40 -1.01 5.79 4.73
C VAL A 40 0.29 5.21 4.18
N ILE A 41 0.98 4.33 4.92
CA ILE A 41 2.25 3.72 4.49
C ILE A 41 2.01 2.74 3.34
N SER A 42 1.02 1.87 3.48
CA SER A 42 0.63 0.89 2.45
C SER A 42 0.26 1.58 1.13
N TRP A 43 -0.53 2.66 1.20
CA TRP A 43 -0.92 3.46 0.05
C TRP A 43 0.25 4.14 -0.61
N ASN A 44 1.11 4.80 0.16
CA ASN A 44 2.28 5.49 -0.38
C ASN A 44 3.25 4.51 -1.05
N SER A 45 3.44 3.33 -0.45
CA SER A 45 4.32 2.30 -1.00
C SER A 45 3.77 1.77 -2.33
N LEU A 46 2.45 1.51 -2.41
CA LEU A 46 1.79 1.11 -3.65
C LEU A 46 1.90 2.19 -4.73
N ILE A 47 1.51 3.43 -4.43
CA ILE A 47 1.50 4.55 -5.39
C ILE A 47 2.91 4.84 -5.90
N SER A 48 3.90 4.90 -5.01
CA SER A 48 5.31 5.11 -5.36
C SER A 48 5.84 3.99 -6.26
N GLY A 49 5.49 2.74 -5.96
CA GLY A 49 5.83 1.60 -6.81
C GLY A 49 5.32 1.79 -8.24
N TYR A 50 4.04 2.10 -8.42
CA TYR A 50 3.49 2.34 -9.76
C TYR A 50 4.19 3.53 -10.45
N ALA A 51 4.43 4.64 -9.74
CA ALA A 51 5.04 5.84 -10.30
C ALA A 51 6.48 5.62 -10.78
N VAL A 52 7.33 4.99 -9.97
CA VAL A 52 8.75 4.76 -10.29
C VAL A 52 8.91 3.78 -11.46
N HIS A 53 7.97 2.87 -11.66
CA HIS A 53 8.00 1.89 -12.75
C HIS A 53 7.21 2.32 -14.00
N GLY A 54 6.96 3.61 -14.15
CA GLY A 54 6.37 4.19 -15.37
C GLY A 54 4.85 4.08 -15.49
N LEU A 55 4.17 3.60 -14.45
CA LEU A 55 2.71 3.44 -14.40
C LEU A 55 2.05 4.66 -13.73
N GLY A 56 2.39 5.87 -14.19
CA GLY A 56 1.99 7.12 -13.54
C GLY A 56 0.48 7.37 -13.53
N ILE A 57 -0.24 6.95 -14.58
CA ILE A 57 -1.71 7.10 -14.66
C ILE A 57 -2.40 6.23 -13.61
N ASP A 58 -1.94 4.98 -13.45
CA ASP A 58 -2.44 4.08 -12.43
C ASP A 58 -2.10 4.59 -11.02
N ALA A 59 -0.89 5.14 -10.83
CA ALA A 59 -0.49 5.77 -9.58
C ALA A 59 -1.43 6.93 -9.19
N LEU A 60 -1.82 7.77 -10.14
CA LEU A 60 -2.80 8.86 -9.92
C LEU A 60 -4.20 8.31 -9.61
N SER A 61 -4.62 7.25 -10.30
CA SER A 61 -5.90 6.59 -10.00
C SER A 61 -5.92 6.01 -8.59
N LEU A 62 -4.81 5.41 -8.14
CA LEU A 62 -4.65 4.88 -6.79
C LEU A 62 -4.64 6.02 -5.75
N PHE A 63 -3.97 7.13 -6.02
CA PHE A 63 -4.00 8.30 -5.14
C PHE A 63 -5.40 8.89 -5.00
N ARG A 64 -6.17 8.97 -6.09
CA ARG A 64 -7.59 9.37 -6.02
C ARG A 64 -8.38 8.42 -5.13
N LYS A 65 -8.22 7.11 -5.33
CA LYS A 65 -8.89 6.08 -4.53
C LYS A 65 -8.54 6.18 -3.04
N MET A 66 -7.27 6.44 -2.71
CA MET A 66 -6.83 6.68 -1.32
C MET A 66 -7.57 7.87 -0.68
N ILE A 67 -7.75 8.97 -1.43
CA ILE A 67 -8.48 10.15 -0.95
C ILE A 67 -9.97 9.82 -0.74
N ASP A 68 -10.57 9.10 -1.68
CA ASP A 68 -11.99 8.75 -1.65
C ASP A 68 -12.33 7.78 -0.50
N GLU A 69 -11.43 6.86 -0.16
CA GLU A 69 -11.57 5.95 0.99
C GLU A 69 -11.26 6.64 2.33
N GLY A 70 -10.58 7.79 2.28
CA GLY A 70 -10.10 8.52 3.45
C GLY A 70 -8.88 7.83 4.06
N PRO A 71 -7.76 8.55 4.32
CA PRO A 71 -6.65 7.97 5.04
C PRO A 71 -7.12 7.58 6.45
N LYS A 72 -7.12 6.28 6.77
CA LYS A 72 -7.31 5.84 8.16
C LYS A 72 -6.15 6.42 8.98
N PRO A 73 -6.44 7.24 10.01
CA PRO A 73 -5.39 7.71 10.91
C PRO A 73 -4.74 6.49 11.55
N MET A 74 -3.40 6.46 11.56
CA MET A 74 -2.69 5.56 12.45
C MET A 74 -3.05 6.00 13.89
N GLU A 75 -3.94 5.27 14.56
CA GLU A 75 -4.16 5.42 16.01
C GLU A 75 -3.14 4.61 16.80
#